data_AF-A0A662AM42-F1
#
_entry.id   AF-A0A662AM42-F1
#
_cell.length_a   1.000
_cell.length_b   1.000
_cell.length_c   1.000
_cell.angle_alpha   90.00
_cell.angle_beta   90.00
_cell.angle_gamma   90.00
#
_symmetry.space_group_name_H-M   'P 1'
#
loop_
_entity.id
_entity.type
_entity.pdbx_description
1 polymer ?
#
loop_
_entity_poly.entity_id
_entity_poly.type
_entity_poly.pdbx_seq_one_letter_code
_entity_poly.pdbx_strand_id
1 'polypeptide(L)'
;MEKEMGGIMSDLLKKMKVDLHKAMKREVEMRKNNTCSGTIYEACMAVKDVVRTIISMFPEIGLKPDQASDDNTIQLLKKYVTLEKTRELYLQHILSGTMVIGLSSKELSKLQKQKLAILGNKLTSMKISIAESYLPKEIGEAEIIDWITDNIDFSKLKNNMQAIGLVKKHFGEAVNPILVRNIVESWFK
;
A
#
# COMPACT_ATOMS: atom_id res chain seq x y z
N MET A 1 -27.71 -0.72 -28.45
CA MET A 1 -26.89 -1.88 -28.01
C MET A 1 -25.67 -1.32 -27.28
N GLU A 2 -25.90 -0.74 -26.10
CA GLU A 2 -24.82 -0.27 -25.23
C GLU A 2 -24.37 -1.47 -24.40
N LYS A 3 -23.17 -1.98 -24.67
CA LYS A 3 -22.57 -3.04 -23.87
C LYS A 3 -22.27 -2.47 -22.48
N GLU A 4 -22.84 -3.11 -21.47
CA GLU A 4 -22.45 -3.01 -20.07
C GLU A 4 -20.93 -3.14 -19.93
N MET A 5 -20.24 -2.03 -19.73
CA MET A 5 -18.94 -2.04 -19.06
C MET A 5 -19.21 -2.11 -17.56
N GLY A 6 -19.63 -3.29 -17.10
CA GLY A 6 -19.63 -3.62 -15.68
C GLY A 6 -18.19 -3.57 -15.20
N GLY A 7 -17.79 -2.42 -14.65
CA GLY A 7 -16.44 -2.19 -14.14
C GLY A 7 -16.07 -3.31 -13.17
N ILE A 8 -14.92 -3.94 -13.41
CA ILE A 8 -14.41 -5.00 -12.54
C ILE A 8 -14.09 -4.35 -11.19
N MET A 9 -15.06 -4.39 -10.28
CA MET A 9 -14.89 -3.93 -8.91
C MET A 9 -13.82 -4.81 -8.25
N SER A 10 -12.76 -4.17 -7.75
CA SER A 10 -11.67 -4.79 -6.99
C SER A 10 -12.18 -5.84 -6.00
N ASP A 11 -11.69 -7.07 -6.14
CA ASP A 11 -12.00 -8.17 -5.22
C ASP A 11 -11.37 -7.92 -3.85
N LEU A 12 -10.19 -7.27 -3.83
CA LEU A 12 -9.57 -6.81 -2.60
C LEU A 12 -10.47 -5.80 -1.87
N LEU A 13 -10.98 -4.80 -2.58
CA LEU A 13 -11.87 -3.80 -1.98
C LEU A 13 -13.20 -4.42 -1.51
N LYS A 14 -13.75 -5.41 -2.24
CA LYS A 14 -14.91 -6.18 -1.78
C LYS A 14 -14.62 -6.87 -0.45
N LYS A 15 -13.48 -7.56 -0.33
CA LYS A 15 -13.03 -8.19 0.92
C LYS A 15 -12.92 -7.17 2.05
N MET A 16 -12.25 -6.04 1.81
CA MET A 16 -12.12 -4.96 2.79
C MET A 16 -13.48 -4.44 3.27
N LYS A 17 -14.44 -4.25 2.35
CA LYS A 17 -15.81 -3.84 2.69
C LYS A 17 -16.52 -4.89 3.55
N VAL A 18 -16.34 -6.18 3.28
CA VAL A 18 -16.89 -7.26 4.11
C VAL A 18 -16.29 -7.21 5.53
N ASP A 19 -14.98 -7.03 5.65
CA ASP A 19 -14.31 -6.97 6.95
C ASP A 19 -14.70 -5.70 7.73
N LEU A 20 -14.92 -4.57 7.05
CA LEU A 20 -15.53 -3.38 7.64
C LEU A 20 -16.92 -3.66 8.23
N HIS A 21 -17.81 -4.34 7.49
CA HIS A 21 -19.15 -4.67 7.99
C HIS A 21 -19.07 -5.57 9.23
N LYS A 22 -18.19 -6.59 9.22
CA LYS A 22 -17.97 -7.46 10.38
C LYS A 22 -17.45 -6.67 11.59
N ALA A 23 -16.46 -5.80 11.39
CA ALA A 23 -15.90 -4.97 12.44
C ALA A 23 -16.92 -4.00 13.03
N MET A 24 -17.77 -3.40 12.19
CA MET A 24 -18.88 -2.54 12.63
C MET A 24 -19.90 -3.31 13.48
N LYS A 25 -20.33 -4.50 13.03
CA LYS A 25 -21.28 -5.33 13.79
C LYS A 25 -20.71 -5.74 15.15
N ARG A 26 -19.46 -6.22 15.16
CA ARG A 26 -18.78 -6.67 16.38
C ARG A 26 -18.58 -5.53 17.38
N GLU A 27 -18.25 -4.34 16.91
CA GLU A 27 -18.11 -3.17 17.76
C GLU A 27 -19.45 -2.74 18.38
N VAL A 28 -20.56 -2.82 17.64
CA VAL A 28 -21.90 -2.58 18.19
C VAL A 28 -22.23 -3.57 19.31
N GLU A 29 -21.90 -4.85 19.13
CA GLU A 29 -22.10 -5.88 20.17
C GLU A 29 -21.24 -5.59 21.41
N MET A 30 -19.98 -5.19 21.23
CA MET A 30 -19.10 -4.80 22.35
C MET A 30 -19.63 -3.61 23.15
N ARG A 31 -20.20 -2.61 22.46
CA ARG A 31 -20.85 -1.47 23.13
C ARG A 31 -22.04 -1.90 23.99
N LYS A 32 -22.87 -2.81 23.48
CA LYS A 32 -24.01 -3.36 24.24
C LYS A 32 -23.55 -4.12 25.48
N ASN A 33 -22.42 -4.82 25.37
CA ASN A 33 -21.88 -5.65 26.45
C ASN A 33 -20.90 -4.90 27.37
N ASN A 34 -20.69 -3.59 27.16
CA ASN A 34 -19.72 -2.76 27.86
C ASN A 34 -18.27 -3.30 27.83
N THR A 35 -17.88 -3.94 26.72
CA THR A 35 -16.52 -4.48 26.49
C THR A 35 -15.76 -3.66 25.45
N CYS A 36 -15.79 -2.33 25.58
CA CYS A 36 -15.22 -1.36 24.64
C CYS A 36 -13.73 -1.07 24.88
N SER A 37 -12.95 -2.07 25.29
CA SER A 37 -11.54 -1.93 25.60
C SER A 37 -10.78 -3.21 25.29
N GLY A 38 -9.45 -3.10 25.21
CA GLY A 38 -8.56 -4.21 24.93
C GLY A 38 -8.38 -4.51 23.44
N THR A 39 -7.50 -5.45 23.16
CA THR A 39 -6.93 -5.72 21.82
C THR A 39 -7.98 -6.01 20.76
N ILE A 40 -9.06 -6.71 21.10
CA ILE A 40 -10.10 -7.06 20.13
C ILE A 40 -10.90 -5.81 19.71
N TYR A 41 -11.24 -4.95 20.67
CA TYR A 41 -11.94 -3.70 20.38
C TYR A 41 -11.06 -2.78 19.54
N GLU A 42 -9.79 -2.64 19.92
CA GLU A 42 -8.79 -1.87 19.16
C GLU A 42 -8.67 -2.39 17.72
N ALA A 43 -8.65 -3.72 17.52
CA ALA A 43 -8.58 -4.33 16.19
C ALA A 43 -9.81 -4.00 15.34
N CYS A 44 -11.01 -4.07 15.92
CA CYS A 44 -12.24 -3.66 15.23
C CYS A 44 -12.18 -2.18 14.82
N MET A 45 -11.69 -1.31 15.71
CA MET A 45 -11.57 0.11 15.44
C MET A 45 -10.52 0.41 14.37
N ALA A 46 -9.38 -0.30 14.40
CA ALA A 46 -8.34 -0.16 13.39
C ALA A 46 -8.80 -0.65 12.01
N VAL A 47 -9.52 -1.78 11.90
CA VAL A 47 -10.13 -2.22 10.63
C VAL A 47 -11.08 -1.16 10.09
N LYS A 48 -11.95 -0.62 10.95
CA LYS A 48 -12.89 0.44 10.56
C LYS A 48 -12.18 1.68 10.03
N ASP A 49 -11.14 2.12 10.72
CA ASP A 49 -10.36 3.29 10.31
C ASP A 49 -9.65 3.06 8.98
N VAL A 50 -8.85 2.00 8.88
CA VAL A 50 -8.10 1.64 7.66
C VAL A 50 -9.03 1.58 6.44
N VAL A 51 -10.10 0.79 6.52
CA VAL A 51 -10.97 0.59 5.34
C VAL A 51 -11.70 1.88 4.96
N ARG A 52 -12.17 2.66 5.93
CA ARG A 52 -12.85 3.94 5.64
C ARG A 52 -11.89 4.97 5.06
N THR A 53 -10.67 5.06 5.57
CA THR A 53 -9.66 5.96 5.02
C THR A 53 -9.32 5.57 3.59
N ILE A 54 -9.10 4.28 3.30
CA ILE A 54 -8.84 3.82 1.93
C ILE A 54 -10.00 4.17 0.99
N ILE A 55 -11.26 3.93 1.41
CA ILE A 55 -12.44 4.33 0.63
C ILE A 55 -12.45 5.85 0.37
N SER A 56 -12.05 6.66 1.35
CA SER A 56 -12.00 8.12 1.21
C SER A 56 -10.85 8.63 0.33
N MET A 57 -9.81 7.82 0.06
CA MET A 57 -8.65 8.20 -0.74
C MET A 57 -8.86 7.99 -2.26
N PHE A 58 -9.90 7.27 -2.68
CA PHE A 58 -10.17 7.03 -4.12
C PHE A 58 -10.28 8.30 -4.98
N PRO A 59 -10.90 9.41 -4.52
CA PRO A 59 -10.91 10.66 -5.26
C PRO A 59 -9.51 11.21 -5.57
N GLU A 60 -8.50 10.90 -4.75
CA GLU A 60 -7.12 11.37 -4.95
C GLU A 60 -6.45 10.72 -6.19
N ILE A 61 -6.96 9.57 -6.65
CA ILE A 61 -6.53 8.90 -7.88
C ILE A 61 -7.54 9.07 -9.02
N GLY A 62 -8.52 9.98 -8.87
CA GLY A 62 -9.51 10.29 -9.90
C GLY A 62 -10.53 9.17 -10.17
N LEU A 63 -10.68 8.23 -9.23
CA LEU A 63 -11.60 7.09 -9.38
C LEU A 63 -12.65 7.10 -8.28
N LYS A 64 -13.80 6.48 -8.56
CA LYS A 64 -14.74 6.07 -7.52
C LYS A 64 -14.40 4.64 -7.05
N PRO A 65 -14.74 4.26 -5.80
CA PRO A 65 -14.43 2.93 -5.28
C PRO A 65 -15.02 1.76 -6.09
N ASP A 66 -16.16 1.96 -6.75
CA ASP A 66 -16.82 0.95 -7.61
C ASP A 66 -16.12 0.76 -8.97
N GLN A 67 -15.26 1.70 -9.37
CA GLN A 67 -14.49 1.66 -10.61
C GLN A 67 -13.05 1.17 -10.43
N ALA A 68 -12.65 0.88 -9.18
CA ALA A 68 -11.29 0.55 -8.83
C ALA A 68 -10.91 -0.89 -9.18
N SER A 69 -9.72 -1.06 -9.75
CA SER A 69 -9.03 -2.36 -9.83
C SER A 69 -8.31 -2.70 -8.51
N ASP A 70 -7.83 -3.94 -8.40
CA ASP A 70 -6.99 -4.35 -7.27
C ASP A 70 -5.69 -3.54 -7.21
N ASP A 71 -5.04 -3.26 -8.33
CA ASP A 71 -3.84 -2.40 -8.37
C ASP A 71 -4.12 -1.01 -7.82
N ASN A 72 -5.27 -0.41 -8.15
CA ASN A 72 -5.65 0.88 -7.58
C ASN A 72 -5.82 0.80 -6.06
N THR A 73 -6.42 -0.29 -5.57
CA THR A 73 -6.61 -0.51 -4.13
C THR A 73 -5.28 -0.75 -3.41
N ILE A 74 -4.37 -1.53 -4.01
CA ILE A 74 -3.02 -1.79 -3.50
C ILE A 74 -2.20 -0.49 -3.45
N GLN A 75 -2.27 0.34 -4.49
CA GLN A 75 -1.61 1.64 -4.53
C GLN A 75 -2.05 2.53 -3.35
N LEU A 76 -3.36 2.60 -3.08
CA LEU A 76 -3.89 3.36 -1.94
C LEU A 76 -3.48 2.75 -0.59
N LEU A 77 -3.46 1.42 -0.46
CA LEU A 77 -2.99 0.73 0.74
C LEU A 77 -1.51 1.04 1.03
N LYS A 78 -0.63 0.97 0.03
CA LYS A 78 0.78 1.36 0.17
C LYS A 78 0.95 2.82 0.59
N LYS A 79 0.15 3.71 0.00
CA LYS A 79 0.13 5.13 0.38
C LYS A 79 -0.31 5.30 1.84
N TYR A 80 -1.39 4.64 2.26
CA TYR A 80 -1.85 4.66 3.65
C TYR A 80 -0.79 4.13 4.62
N VAL A 81 -0.15 3.00 4.33
CA VAL A 81 0.94 2.45 5.15
C VAL A 81 2.09 3.45 5.28
N THR A 82 2.46 4.14 4.20
CA THR A 82 3.50 5.18 4.23
C THR A 82 3.10 6.36 5.12
N LEU A 83 1.84 6.80 5.05
CA LEU A 83 1.31 7.88 5.89
C LEU A 83 1.28 7.46 7.37
N GLU A 84 0.81 6.26 7.70
CA GLU A 84 0.82 5.75 9.07
C GLU A 84 2.24 5.59 9.62
N LYS A 85 3.17 5.02 8.84
CA LYS A 85 4.60 4.95 9.26
C LYS A 85 5.19 6.34 9.47
N THR A 86 4.79 7.33 8.67
CA THR A 86 5.19 8.73 8.89
C THR A 86 4.61 9.29 10.19
N ARG A 87 3.35 8.97 10.53
CA ARG A 87 2.74 9.34 11.83
C ARG A 87 3.49 8.70 13.00
N GLU A 88 3.88 7.43 12.88
CA GLU A 88 4.67 6.72 13.89
C GLU A 88 6.02 7.39 14.17
N LEU A 89 6.65 8.03 13.18
CA LEU A 89 7.88 8.81 13.43
C LEU A 89 7.66 9.89 14.50
N TYR A 90 6.48 10.50 14.55
CA TYR A 90 6.17 11.54 15.53
C TYR A 90 5.67 10.94 16.85
N LEU A 91 4.80 9.93 16.79
CA LEU A 91 4.25 9.26 17.98
C LEU A 91 5.33 8.59 18.82
N GLN A 92 6.35 8.02 18.18
CA GLN A 92 7.49 7.40 18.84
C GLN A 92 8.62 8.39 19.14
N HIS A 93 8.38 9.70 18.98
CA HIS A 93 9.35 10.77 19.20
C HIS A 93 10.67 10.65 18.41
N ILE A 94 10.67 9.91 17.30
CA ILE A 94 11.81 9.83 16.37
C ILE A 94 11.99 11.17 15.63
N LEU A 95 10.87 11.83 15.31
CA LEU A 95 10.81 13.22 14.87
C LEU A 95 10.04 14.03 15.91
N SER A 96 10.65 15.11 16.40
CA SER A 96 10.02 16.05 17.32
C SER A 96 9.73 17.39 16.63
N GLY A 97 8.89 18.22 17.26
CA GLY A 97 8.63 19.59 16.82
C GLY A 97 9.94 20.38 16.62
N THR A 98 10.88 20.29 17.55
CA THR A 98 12.16 20.99 17.48
C THR A 98 13.05 20.53 16.32
N MET A 99 12.95 19.27 15.89
CA MET A 99 13.70 18.76 14.73
C MET A 99 13.12 19.21 13.39
N VAL A 100 11.83 19.56 13.35
CA VAL A 100 11.13 19.90 12.10
C VAL A 100 10.88 21.40 11.94
N ILE A 101 10.90 22.17 13.02
CA ILE A 101 10.78 23.64 12.98
C ILE A 101 11.88 24.22 12.09
N GLY A 102 11.49 25.11 11.18
CA GLY A 102 12.40 25.79 10.26
C GLY A 102 12.73 25.00 8.99
N LEU A 103 12.33 23.73 8.87
CA LEU A 103 12.50 22.98 7.63
C LEU A 103 11.47 23.40 6.57
N SER A 104 11.91 23.51 5.33
CA SER A 104 11.00 23.59 4.18
C SER A 104 10.29 22.24 3.96
N SER A 105 9.19 22.27 3.21
CA SER A 105 8.45 21.05 2.83
C SER A 105 9.33 20.00 2.15
N LYS A 106 10.29 20.43 1.30
CA LYS A 106 11.22 19.53 0.61
C LYS A 106 12.22 18.89 1.56
N GLU A 107 12.76 19.67 2.50
CA GLU A 107 13.70 19.16 3.51
C GLU A 107 13.01 18.20 4.46
N LEU A 108 11.81 18.55 4.93
CA LEU A 108 11.00 17.67 5.77
C LEU A 108 10.68 16.34 5.06
N SER A 109 10.26 16.41 3.79
CA SER A 109 10.01 15.22 2.97
C SER A 109 11.26 14.35 2.82
N LYS A 110 12.43 14.97 2.65
CA LYS A 110 13.71 14.25 2.55
C LYS A 110 14.06 13.56 3.87
N LEU A 111 13.93 14.27 4.99
CA LEU A 111 14.20 13.74 6.33
C LEU A 111 13.28 12.57 6.66
N GLN A 112 11.98 12.70 6.42
CA GLN A 112 11.00 11.63 6.62
C GLN A 112 11.36 10.39 5.78
N LYS A 113 11.65 10.56 4.48
CA LYS A 113 12.07 9.45 3.61
C LYS A 113 13.33 8.74 4.12
N GLN A 114 14.32 9.48 4.60
CA GLN A 114 15.53 8.91 5.18
C GLN A 114 15.22 8.08 6.44
N LYS A 115 14.41 8.61 7.36
CA LYS A 115 14.02 7.88 8.57
C LYS A 115 13.20 6.62 8.25
N LEU A 116 12.26 6.72 7.31
CA LEU A 116 11.49 5.58 6.82
C LEU A 116 12.37 4.51 6.18
N ALA A 117 13.39 4.88 5.41
CA ALA A 117 14.32 3.92 4.80
C ALA A 117 15.17 3.16 5.84
N ILE A 118 15.54 3.83 6.94
CA ILE A 118 16.34 3.23 8.02
C ILE A 118 15.47 2.33 8.92
N LEU A 119 14.26 2.78 9.25
CA LEU A 119 13.41 2.10 10.22
C LEU A 119 12.50 1.06 9.58
N GLY A 120 12.01 1.31 8.36
CA GLY A 120 11.23 0.37 7.56
C GLY A 120 10.13 -0.32 8.37
N ASN A 121 10.29 -1.63 8.56
CA ASN A 121 9.33 -2.51 9.23
C ASN A 121 9.36 -2.42 10.76
N LYS A 122 10.30 -1.66 11.35
CA LYS A 122 10.32 -1.37 12.80
C LYS A 122 9.21 -0.40 13.20
N LEU A 123 8.71 0.41 12.26
CA LEU A 123 7.56 1.28 12.48
C LEU A 123 6.29 0.44 12.26
N THR A 124 5.62 0.13 13.37
CA THR A 124 4.42 -0.70 13.35
C THR A 124 3.36 -0.15 14.30
N SER A 125 2.12 -0.42 13.95
CA SER A 125 0.92 -0.16 14.74
C SER A 125 -0.15 -1.12 14.26
N MET A 126 -1.23 -1.28 15.03
CA MET A 126 -2.33 -2.16 14.64
C MET A 126 -2.92 -1.79 13.27
N LYS A 127 -2.99 -0.50 12.95
CA LYS A 127 -3.45 0.00 11.65
C LYS A 127 -2.49 -0.37 10.51
N ILE A 128 -1.18 -0.23 10.75
CA ILE A 128 -0.14 -0.65 9.77
C ILE A 128 -0.26 -2.15 9.52
N SER A 129 -0.33 -2.98 10.56
CA SER A 129 -0.43 -4.44 10.41
C SER A 129 -1.71 -4.86 9.67
N ILE A 130 -2.84 -4.22 9.95
CA ILE A 130 -4.10 -4.49 9.23
C ILE A 130 -3.98 -4.08 7.77
N ALA A 131 -3.46 -2.89 7.47
CA ALA A 131 -3.30 -2.43 6.09
C ALA A 131 -2.34 -3.34 5.30
N GLU A 132 -1.20 -3.71 5.90
CA GLU A 132 -0.23 -4.63 5.30
C GLU A 132 -0.80 -6.04 5.07
N SER A 133 -1.74 -6.50 5.90
CA SER A 133 -2.40 -7.80 5.72
C SER A 133 -3.29 -7.89 4.47
N TYR A 134 -3.65 -6.75 3.86
CA TYR A 134 -4.37 -6.69 2.59
C TYR A 134 -3.44 -6.61 1.38
N LEU A 135 -2.17 -6.27 1.58
CA LEU A 135 -1.22 -6.18 0.47
C LEU A 135 -0.88 -7.60 -0.02
N PRO A 136 -0.67 -7.76 -1.34
CA PRO A 136 -0.11 -9.00 -1.85
C PRO A 136 1.27 -9.23 -1.25
N LYS A 137 1.69 -10.49 -1.18
CA LYS A 137 3.09 -10.79 -0.88
C LYS A 137 3.96 -10.15 -1.96
N GLU A 138 5.02 -9.47 -1.54
CA GLU A 138 5.99 -8.89 -2.44
C GLU A 138 6.64 -9.98 -3.28
N ILE A 139 6.66 -9.79 -4.60
CA ILE A 139 7.30 -10.72 -5.53
C ILE A 139 8.80 -10.70 -5.28
N GLY A 140 9.38 -11.88 -5.06
CA GLY A 140 10.80 -12.04 -4.74
C GLY A 140 11.70 -11.82 -5.95
N GLU A 141 12.97 -11.52 -5.69
CA GLU A 141 13.99 -11.30 -6.74
C GLU A 141 14.11 -12.50 -7.70
N ALA A 142 14.15 -13.73 -7.18
CA ALA A 142 14.26 -14.94 -7.99
C ALA A 142 13.09 -15.09 -8.98
N GLU A 143 11.86 -14.85 -8.52
CA GLU A 143 10.67 -14.94 -9.36
C GLU A 143 10.66 -13.86 -10.46
N ILE A 144 11.15 -12.66 -10.15
CA ILE A 144 11.33 -11.59 -11.15
C ILE A 144 12.38 -12.02 -12.19
N ILE A 145 13.52 -12.57 -11.75
CA ILE A 145 14.61 -13.03 -12.61
C ILE A 145 14.15 -14.16 -13.54
N ASP A 146 13.46 -15.17 -13.02
CA ASP A 146 12.96 -16.30 -13.79
C ASP A 146 11.99 -15.81 -14.87
N TRP A 147 11.03 -14.95 -14.49
CA TRP A 147 10.08 -14.40 -15.45
C TRP A 147 10.76 -13.54 -16.54
N ILE A 148 11.73 -12.68 -16.16
CA ILE A 148 12.48 -11.87 -17.12
C ILE A 148 13.21 -12.77 -18.13
N THR A 149 13.90 -13.81 -17.65
CA THR A 149 14.63 -14.78 -18.48
C THR A 149 13.73 -15.44 -19.51
N ASP A 150 12.53 -15.84 -19.10
CA ASP A 150 11.60 -16.60 -19.94
C ASP A 150 10.81 -15.72 -20.92
N ASN A 151 10.61 -14.43 -20.59
CA ASN A 151 9.62 -13.59 -21.29
C ASN A 151 10.22 -12.35 -21.97
N ILE A 152 11.45 -11.95 -21.64
CA ILE A 152 12.06 -10.73 -22.17
C ILE A 152 13.28 -11.06 -23.03
N ASP A 153 13.14 -10.76 -24.33
CA ASP A 153 14.27 -10.69 -25.25
C ASP A 153 14.82 -9.25 -25.29
N PHE A 154 15.87 -9.01 -24.51
CA PHE A 154 16.54 -7.70 -24.40
C PHE A 154 17.06 -7.18 -25.75
N SER A 155 17.41 -8.07 -26.69
CA SER A 155 17.90 -7.66 -28.01
C SER A 155 16.86 -6.90 -28.84
N LYS A 156 15.57 -7.05 -28.52
CA LYS A 156 14.45 -6.40 -29.20
C LYS A 156 14.02 -5.09 -28.54
N LEU A 157 14.62 -4.74 -27.41
CA LEU A 157 14.25 -3.55 -26.64
C LEU A 157 15.17 -2.37 -26.96
N LYS A 158 14.59 -1.18 -27.04
CA LYS A 158 15.31 0.07 -27.30
C LYS A 158 16.01 0.61 -26.07
N ASN A 159 15.53 0.27 -24.87
CA ASN A 159 16.07 0.71 -23.60
C ASN A 159 15.55 -0.15 -22.44
N ASN A 160 16.24 -0.06 -21.30
CA ASN A 160 15.89 -0.72 -20.04
C ASN A 160 14.47 -0.37 -19.53
N MET A 161 13.98 0.83 -19.81
CA MET A 161 12.64 1.25 -19.37
C MET A 161 11.52 0.41 -20.00
N GLN A 162 11.71 -0.13 -21.20
CA GLN A 162 10.75 -1.05 -21.80
C GLN A 162 10.67 -2.37 -21.03
N ALA A 163 11.82 -2.94 -20.63
CA ALA A 163 11.86 -4.15 -19.81
C ALA A 163 11.19 -3.91 -18.45
N ILE A 164 11.50 -2.80 -17.77
CA ILE A 164 10.85 -2.41 -16.51
C ILE A 164 9.33 -2.30 -16.70
N GLY A 165 8.88 -1.71 -17.81
CA GLY A 165 7.47 -1.60 -18.15
C GLY A 165 6.79 -2.96 -18.34
N LEU A 166 7.45 -3.92 -19.00
CA LEU A 166 6.93 -5.28 -19.18
C LEU A 166 6.79 -6.02 -17.85
N VAL A 167 7.81 -5.96 -16.99
CA VAL A 167 7.79 -6.57 -15.66
C VAL A 167 6.64 -5.99 -14.82
N LYS A 168 6.51 -4.66 -14.77
CA LYS A 168 5.42 -4.00 -14.04
C LYS A 168 4.05 -4.30 -14.63
N LYS A 169 3.94 -4.46 -15.95
CA LYS A 169 2.67 -4.85 -16.58
C LYS A 169 2.26 -6.26 -16.18
N HIS A 170 3.21 -7.16 -15.96
CA HIS A 170 2.93 -8.54 -15.54
C HIS A 170 2.60 -8.63 -14.05
N PHE A 171 3.44 -8.07 -13.18
CA PHE A 171 3.31 -8.21 -11.73
C PHE A 171 2.48 -7.10 -11.04
N GLY A 172 2.13 -6.03 -11.75
CA GLY A 172 1.33 -4.93 -11.23
C GLY A 172 1.98 -4.25 -10.02
N GLU A 173 1.16 -3.95 -9.01
CA GLU A 173 1.63 -3.38 -7.75
C GLU A 173 2.24 -4.42 -6.78
N ALA A 174 2.30 -5.71 -7.12
CA ALA A 174 2.94 -6.71 -6.24
C ALA A 174 4.47 -6.66 -6.26
N VAL A 175 5.06 -5.97 -7.24
CA VAL A 175 6.51 -5.89 -7.42
C VAL A 175 7.13 -4.64 -6.80
N ASN A 176 8.36 -4.76 -6.31
CA ASN A 176 9.14 -3.62 -5.86
C ASN A 176 9.81 -2.89 -7.03
N PRO A 177 9.44 -1.63 -7.31
CA PRO A 177 9.91 -0.92 -8.49
C PRO A 177 11.42 -0.62 -8.46
N ILE A 178 12.03 -0.52 -7.27
CA ILE A 178 13.47 -0.30 -7.13
C ILE A 178 14.21 -1.60 -7.43
N LEU A 179 13.73 -2.72 -6.90
CA LEU A 179 14.30 -4.04 -7.18
C LEU A 179 14.26 -4.36 -8.68
N VAL A 180 13.11 -4.18 -9.33
CA VAL A 180 12.96 -4.39 -10.78
C VAL A 180 13.94 -3.53 -11.57
N ARG A 181 14.06 -2.24 -11.21
CA ARG A 181 15.00 -1.35 -11.87
C ARG A 181 16.44 -1.87 -11.72
N ASN A 182 16.85 -2.24 -10.52
CA ASN A 182 18.21 -2.70 -10.25
C ASN A 182 18.55 -3.99 -11.03
N ILE A 183 17.62 -4.96 -11.07
CA ILE A 183 17.78 -6.20 -11.84
C ILE A 183 17.94 -5.86 -13.32
N VAL A 184 16.98 -5.10 -13.89
CA VAL A 184 16.98 -4.77 -15.32
C VAL A 184 18.21 -3.96 -15.71
N GLU A 185 18.59 -2.93 -14.95
CA GLU A 185 19.79 -2.11 -15.22
C GLU A 185 21.08 -2.93 -15.16
N SER A 186 21.15 -3.97 -14.32
CA SER A 186 22.32 -4.83 -14.26
C SER A 186 22.51 -5.69 -15.52
N TRP A 187 21.42 -5.97 -16.26
CA TRP A 187 21.41 -6.82 -17.45
C TRP A 187 21.42 -6.01 -18.76
N PHE A 188 20.85 -4.81 -18.74
CA PHE A 188 20.82 -3.88 -19.87
C PHE A 188 22.14 -3.09 -19.93
N LYS A 189 23.20 -3.75 -20.40
CA LYS A 189 24.51 -3.13 -20.67
C LYS A 189 24.71 -2.84 -22.15
#